data_AF-C7C1I9-F1
#
_entry.id   AF-C7C1I9-F1
#
_cell.length_a   1.000
_cell.length_b   1.000
_cell.length_c   1.000
_cell.angle_alpha   90.00
_cell.angle_beta   90.00
_cell.angle_gamma   90.00
#
_symmetry.space_group_name_H-M   'P 1'
#
loop_
_entity.id
_entity.type
_entity.pdbx_description
1 polymer ?
#
loop_
_entity_poly.entity_id
_entity_poly.type
_entity_poly.pdbx_seq_one_letter_code
_entity_poly.pdbx_strand_id
1 'polypeptide(L)'
;EELCDGDASCPQGHKCCSTGCGHACRGDIKGGRGGDCPNILVGPCIVSCWVDENCQAGEKCCKSGCSRFCVLSVLLTQLAPNPNGTVRSDSEFEIPVP
;
A
#
# COMPACT_ATOMS: atom_id res chain seq x y z
N GLU A 1 3.19 1.92 -1.16
CA GLU A 1 3.38 2.81 -2.34
C GLU A 1 2.63 4.10 -2.07
N GLU A 2 3.25 5.24 -2.36
CA GLU A 2 2.65 6.56 -2.14
C GLU A 2 2.22 7.11 -3.51
N LEU A 3 0.95 6.94 -3.86
CA LEU A 3 0.40 7.34 -5.16
C LEU A 3 -0.19 8.75 -5.14
N CYS A 4 -0.35 9.33 -3.95
CA CYS A 4 -0.81 10.70 -3.74
C CYS A 4 -0.30 11.20 -2.39
N ASP A 5 -0.03 12.51 -2.31
CA ASP A 5 0.39 13.16 -1.05
C ASP A 5 -0.77 13.90 -0.36
N GLY A 6 -1.93 13.97 -1.02
CA GLY A 6 -3.12 14.63 -0.52
C GLY A 6 -4.24 14.70 -1.55
N ASP A 7 -5.42 15.14 -1.14
CA ASP A 7 -6.61 15.19 -2.00
C ASP A 7 -6.41 16.03 -3.27
N ALA A 8 -5.56 17.06 -3.20
CA ALA A 8 -5.22 17.92 -4.33
C ALA A 8 -4.46 17.17 -5.44
N SER A 9 -3.69 16.14 -5.08
CA SER A 9 -2.95 15.28 -6.02
C SER A 9 -3.88 14.32 -6.76
N CYS A 10 -5.12 14.15 -6.30
CA CYS A 10 -6.11 13.27 -6.91
C CYS A 10 -7.04 14.02 -7.88
N PRO A 11 -7.59 13.32 -8.89
CA PRO A 11 -8.59 13.88 -9.80
C PRO A 11 -9.81 14.47 -9.08
N GLN A 12 -10.60 15.28 -9.80
CA GLN A 12 -11.84 15.84 -9.26
C GLN A 12 -12.74 14.70 -8.71
N GLY A 13 -13.29 14.91 -7.52
CA GLY A 13 -14.15 13.92 -6.85
C GLY A 13 -13.42 12.75 -6.17
N HIS A 14 -12.08 12.72 -6.21
CA HIS A 14 -11.27 11.72 -5.52
C HIS A 14 -10.58 12.30 -4.30
N LYS A 15 -10.30 11.44 -3.33
CA LYS A 15 -9.48 11.76 -2.15
C LYS A 15 -8.27 10.85 -2.06
N CYS A 16 -7.23 11.36 -1.44
CA CYS A 16 -6.04 10.58 -1.14
C CYS A 16 -6.27 9.84 0.19
N CYS A 17 -6.51 8.54 0.08
CA CYS A 17 -6.90 7.70 1.20
C CYS A 17 -5.78 6.78 1.62
N SER A 18 -5.58 6.62 2.93
CA SER A 18 -4.61 5.67 3.46
C SER A 18 -5.04 4.23 3.15
N THR A 19 -4.11 3.45 2.62
CA THR A 19 -4.28 2.02 2.33
C THR A 19 -3.65 1.14 3.40
N GLY A 20 -2.95 1.71 4.38
CA GLY A 20 -2.18 0.98 5.38
C GLY A 20 -0.71 1.39 5.41
N CYS A 21 -0.01 1.13 4.30
CA CYS A 21 1.42 1.42 4.10
C CYS A 21 1.63 2.26 2.83
N GLY A 22 0.69 3.17 2.61
CA GLY A 22 0.61 3.97 1.42
C GLY A 22 -0.63 4.84 1.40
N HIS A 23 -0.70 5.70 0.40
CA HIS A 23 -1.90 6.42 0.03
C HIS A 23 -2.24 6.20 -1.44
N ALA A 24 -3.53 6.13 -1.73
CA ALA A 24 -4.04 6.00 -3.08
C ALA A 24 -5.29 6.85 -3.28
N CYS A 25 -5.48 7.36 -4.49
CA CYS A 25 -6.68 8.10 -4.85
C CYS A 25 -7.89 7.17 -4.89
N ARG A 26 -8.94 7.50 -4.12
CA ARG A 26 -10.21 6.76 -4.09
C ARG A 26 -11.37 7.64 -4.55
N GLY A 27 -12.16 7.10 -5.49
CA GLY A 27 -13.39 7.71 -6.00
C GLY A 27 -14.64 7.26 -5.23
N ASP A 28 -15.82 7.67 -5.70
CA ASP A 28 -17.15 7.34 -5.16
C ASP A 28 -17.42 7.77 -3.72
N ILE A 29 -16.77 8.85 -3.30
CA ILE A 29 -16.89 9.38 -1.95
C ILE A 29 -18.14 10.27 -1.87
N LYS A 30 -19.11 9.88 -1.03
CA LYS A 30 -20.26 10.73 -0.70
C LYS A 30 -19.74 12.02 -0.06
N GLY A 31 -19.92 13.16 -0.73
CA GLY A 31 -19.36 14.46 -0.32
C GLY A 31 -18.07 14.88 -1.05
N GLY A 32 -17.60 14.08 -2.02
CA GLY A 32 -16.41 14.39 -2.82
C GLY A 32 -15.16 14.56 -1.96
N ARG A 33 -14.37 15.61 -2.22
CA ARG A 33 -13.18 15.94 -1.40
C ARG A 33 -13.51 16.28 0.06
N GLY A 34 -14.73 16.69 0.35
CA GLY A 34 -15.19 16.99 1.71
C GLY A 34 -15.73 15.78 2.49
N GLY A 35 -15.88 14.61 1.84
CA GLY A 35 -16.36 13.40 2.50
C GLY A 35 -15.24 12.58 3.15
N ASP A 36 -15.61 11.52 3.86
CA ASP A 36 -14.67 10.58 4.47
C ASP A 36 -14.25 9.48 3.49
N CYS A 37 -13.01 9.02 3.60
CA CYS A 37 -12.55 7.85 2.84
C CYS A 37 -13.45 6.64 3.16
N PRO A 38 -13.93 5.91 2.12
CA PRO A 38 -14.81 4.77 2.35
C PRO A 38 -14.05 3.73 3.16
N ASN A 39 -14.68 3.22 4.23
CA ASN A 39 -14.14 2.10 4.97
C ASN A 39 -14.16 0.87 4.07
N ILE A 40 -13.00 0.49 3.55
CA ILE A 40 -12.84 -0.64 2.64
C ILE A 40 -13.10 -1.97 3.37
N LEU A 41 -12.94 -1.98 4.70
CA LEU A 41 -13.26 -3.10 5.57
C LEU A 41 -14.52 -2.76 6.39
N VAL A 42 -15.69 -3.09 5.84
CA VAL A 42 -16.95 -3.09 6.59
C VAL A 42 -16.98 -4.37 7.42
N GLY A 43 -16.56 -4.29 8.69
CA GLY A 43 -16.45 -5.44 9.60
C GLY A 43 -15.81 -5.08 10.94
N PRO A 44 -15.67 -6.06 11.85
CA PRO A 44 -14.93 -5.84 13.10
C PRO A 44 -13.48 -5.45 12.78
N CYS A 45 -12.90 -4.58 13.60
CA CYS A 45 -11.50 -4.19 13.45
C CYS A 45 -10.59 -5.42 13.62
N ILE A 46 -9.75 -5.69 12.63
CA ILE A 46 -8.78 -6.79 12.69
C ILE A 46 -7.42 -6.17 13.00
N VAL A 47 -6.80 -6.61 14.09
CA VAL A 47 -5.48 -6.12 14.53
C VAL A 47 -4.57 -7.32 14.72
N SER A 48 -3.70 -7.58 13.74
CA SER A 48 -2.73 -8.69 13.80
C SER A 48 -1.33 -8.24 14.23
N CYS A 49 -1.06 -6.94 14.23
CA CYS A 49 0.23 -6.34 14.58
C CYS A 49 0.04 -4.95 15.20
N TRP A 50 1.06 -4.48 15.91
CA TRP A 50 1.12 -3.11 16.43
C TRP A 50 2.35 -2.35 15.94
N VAL A 51 3.46 -3.06 15.80
CA VAL A 51 4.73 -2.56 15.28
C VAL A 51 5.26 -3.53 14.21
N ASP A 52 6.20 -3.08 13.38
CA ASP A 52 6.77 -3.87 12.27
C ASP A 52 7.42 -5.17 12.78
N GLU A 53 7.98 -5.16 13.99
CA GLU A 53 8.61 -6.32 14.64
C GLU A 53 7.62 -7.42 15.04
N ASN A 54 6.31 -7.14 15.03
CA ASN A 54 5.29 -8.20 15.18
C ASN A 54 5.10 -9.01 13.89
N CYS A 55 5.60 -8.53 12.75
CA CYS A 55 5.46 -9.15 11.45
C CYS A 55 6.70 -9.98 11.07
N GLN A 56 6.61 -10.77 10.01
CA GLN A 56 7.75 -11.56 9.55
C GLN A 56 8.85 -10.68 8.97
N ALA A 57 10.05 -11.24 8.79
CA ALA A 57 11.15 -10.52 8.17
C ALA A 57 10.74 -10.05 6.76
N GLY A 58 10.83 -8.73 6.52
CA GLY A 58 10.41 -8.11 5.27
C GLY A 58 8.95 -7.70 5.19
N GLU A 59 8.20 -7.81 6.29
CA GLU A 59 6.86 -7.28 6.41
C GLU A 59 6.84 -6.01 7.28
N LYS A 60 5.79 -5.23 7.13
CA LYS A 60 5.51 -4.05 7.95
C LYS A 60 4.08 -4.07 8.46
N CYS A 61 3.88 -3.47 9.62
CA CYS A 61 2.58 -3.33 10.23
C CYS A 61 1.86 -2.09 9.68
N CYS A 62 0.85 -2.32 8.86
CA CYS A 62 0.15 -1.28 8.13
C CYS A 62 -1.22 -1.01 8.77
N LYS A 63 -1.60 0.28 8.90
CA LYS A 63 -2.88 0.68 9.53
C LYS A 63 -3.86 1.21 8.49
N SER A 64 -4.97 0.51 8.26
CA SER A 64 -6.07 1.00 7.42
C SER A 64 -7.34 1.13 8.24
N GLY A 65 -7.80 2.37 8.44
CA GLY A 65 -8.90 2.66 9.37
C GLY A 65 -8.56 2.24 10.80
N CYS A 66 -9.38 1.37 11.40
CA CYS A 66 -9.12 0.78 12.72
C CYS A 66 -8.33 -0.54 12.68
N SER A 67 -8.15 -1.11 11.49
CA SER A 67 -7.47 -2.40 11.31
C SER A 67 -5.95 -2.22 11.17
N ARG A 68 -5.21 -3.25 11.58
CA ARG A 68 -3.76 -3.37 11.39
C ARG A 68 -3.41 -4.77 10.90
N PHE A 69 -2.59 -4.84 9.86
CA PHE A 69 -2.20 -6.10 9.24
C PHE A 69 -0.77 -6.02 8.72
N CYS A 70 -0.08 -7.16 8.74
CA CYS A 70 1.25 -7.30 8.18
C CYS A 70 1.16 -7.33 6.65
N VAL A 71 2.00 -6.54 5.99
CA VAL A 71 2.06 -6.47 4.52
C VAL A 71 3.51 -6.61 4.11
N LEU A 72 3.77 -7.41 3.07
CA LEU A 72 5.08 -7.50 2.46
C LEU A 72 5.56 -6.12 2.02
N SER A 73 6.71 -5.73 2.53
CA SER A 73 7.44 -4.60 1.99
C SER A 73 8.17 -5.08 0.76
N VAL A 74 7.67 -4.69 -0.40
CA VAL A 74 8.34 -4.93 -1.70
C VAL A 74 9.76 -4.30 -1.75
N LEU A 75 10.18 -3.61 -0.69
CA LEU A 75 11.55 -3.14 -0.44
C LEU A 75 12.48 -4.21 0.17
N LEU A 76 12.32 -5.50 -0.16
CA LEU A 76 13.32 -6.52 0.24
C LEU A 76 13.90 -7.33 -0.91
N THR A 77 13.85 -6.81 -2.14
CA THR A 77 14.54 -7.46 -3.28
C THR A 77 15.59 -6.58 -3.96
N GLN A 78 16.09 -5.54 -3.28
CA GLN A 78 17.30 -4.82 -3.74
C GLN A 78 18.47 -4.85 -2.77
N LEU A 79 18.37 -5.57 -1.64
CA LEU A 79 19.50 -5.71 -0.71
C LEU A 79 19.74 -7.16 -0.30
N ALA A 80 20.06 -8.00 -1.28
CA ALA A 80 21.28 -8.77 -1.14
C ALA A 80 22.27 -8.22 -2.18
N PRO A 81 23.08 -7.18 -1.87
CA PRO A 81 24.23 -6.89 -2.70
C PRO A 81 25.21 -8.03 -2.45
N ASN A 82 25.18 -9.04 -3.31
CA ASN A 82 26.36 -9.84 -3.55
C ASN A 82 27.46 -8.85 -3.98
N PRO A 83 28.65 -8.82 -3.37
CA PRO A 83 29.63 -7.76 -3.58
C PRO A 83 30.28 -7.78 -4.98
N ASN A 84 29.78 -8.59 -5.91
CA ASN A 84 30.24 -8.57 -7.29
C ASN A 84 29.20 -9.25 -8.20
N GLY A 85 28.53 -8.48 -9.06
CA GLY A 85 27.61 -9.05 -10.04
C GLY A 85 26.69 -8.00 -10.67
N THR A 86 27.17 -7.39 -11.75
CA THR A 86 26.39 -6.58 -12.69
C THR A 86 25.05 -7.24 -13.04
N VAL A 87 23.92 -6.59 -12.76
CA VAL A 87 22.61 -7.01 -13.27
C VAL A 87 22.15 -6.01 -14.32
N ARG A 88 22.13 -6.50 -15.57
CA ARG A 88 21.46 -5.88 -16.70
C ARG A 88 19.95 -6.09 -16.52
N SER A 89 19.20 -4.99 -16.45
CA SER A 89 17.74 -5.00 -16.42
C SER A 89 17.19 -5.41 -17.78
N ASP A 90 16.52 -6.55 -17.86
CA ASP A 90 15.58 -6.85 -18.94
C ASP A 90 14.27 -7.29 -18.25
N SER A 91 13.32 -6.35 -18.20
CA SER A 91 11.96 -6.55 -17.66
C SER A 91 11.06 -7.04 -18.80
N GLU A 92 10.77 -8.32 -18.85
CA GLU A 92 9.66 -8.86 -19.66
C GLU A 92 8.66 -9.55 -18.70
N PHE A 93 7.52 -8.90 -18.53
CA PHE A 93 6.38 -9.37 -17.75
C PHE A 93 5.41 -10.04 -18.74
N GLU A 94 5.71 -11.27 -19.14
CA GLU A 94 4.80 -12.05 -19.99
C GLU A 94 3.79 -12.80 -19.09
N ILE A 95 2.53 -12.36 -19.13
CA ILE A 95 1.38 -13.06 -18.55
C ILE A 95 0.88 -14.07 -19.61
N PRO A 96 0.86 -15.38 -19.36
CA PRO A 96 0.22 -16.31 -20.30
C PRO A 96 -1.23 -16.59 -19.88
N VAL A 97 -2.16 -16.31 -20.79
CA VAL A 97 -3.51 -16.92 -20.91
C VAL A 97 -3.82 -16.98 -22.42
N PRO A 98 -4.44 -18.05 -22.97
CA PRO A 98 -5.20 -19.13 -22.34
C PRO A 98 -4.57 -20.52 -22.37
#